data_AF-A0A957VQD8-F1
#
_entry.id   AF-A0A957VQD8-F1
#
_cell.length_a   1.000
_cell.length_b   1.000
_cell.length_c   1.000
_cell.angle_alpha   90.00
_cell.angle_beta   90.00
_cell.angle_gamma   90.00
#
_symmetry.space_group_name_H-M   'P 1'
#
loop_
_entity.id
_entity.type
_entity.pdbx_description
1 polymer ?
#
loop_
_entity_poly.entity_id
_entity_poly.type
_entity_poly.pdbx_seq_one_letter_code
_entity_poly.pdbx_strand_id
1 'polypeptide(L)'
;MKRFLLILVILIVAAGAFLYFGGAERLGIELPFGPPQTAAAPDTQGQDDSAEVPLPPVLASTDVIADAKVVPVQYADLSMPTSGIVDEVLVAEGGQVQAGDVIVRLQNVR
;
A
#
# COMPACT_ATOMS: atom_id res chain seq x y z
N MET A 1 12.20 -36.72 -26.29
CA MET A 1 10.87 -36.27 -25.84
C MET A 1 10.86 -34.83 -25.30
N LYS A 2 11.78 -34.43 -24.42
CA LYS A 2 11.84 -33.06 -23.84
C LYS A 2 11.97 -31.92 -24.87
N ARG A 3 12.68 -32.15 -25.98
CA ARG A 3 12.88 -31.16 -27.06
C ARG A 3 11.58 -30.87 -27.84
N PHE A 4 10.75 -31.90 -28.05
CA PHE A 4 9.44 -31.75 -28.68
C PHE A 4 8.44 -31.05 -27.75
N LEU A 5 8.50 -31.33 -26.45
CA LEU A 5 7.65 -30.65 -25.46
C LEU A 5 7.95 -29.15 -25.38
N LEU A 6 9.22 -28.75 -25.51
CA LEU A 6 9.62 -27.34 -25.50
C LEU A 6 9.15 -26.60 -26.76
N ILE A 7 9.24 -27.22 -27.94
CA ILE A 7 8.74 -26.66 -29.20
C ILE A 7 7.21 -26.48 -29.16
N LEU A 8 6.48 -27.44 -28.61
CA LEU A 8 5.02 -27.37 -28.47
C LEU A 8 4.61 -26.19 -27.58
N VAL A 9 5.29 -25.99 -26.45
CA VAL A 9 4.99 -24.88 -25.53
C VAL A 9 5.28 -23.53 -26.19
N ILE A 10 6.39 -23.39 -26.92
CA ILE A 10 6.70 -22.15 -27.65
C ILE A 10 5.64 -21.86 -28.72
N LEU A 11 5.15 -22.89 -29.42
CA LEU A 11 4.10 -22.72 -30.43
C LEU A 11 2.78 -22.24 -29.81
N ILE A 12 2.40 -22.78 -28.64
CA ILE A 12 1.19 -22.38 -27.92
C ILE A 12 1.30 -20.93 -27.43
N VAL A 13 2.47 -20.56 -26.89
CA VAL A 13 2.72 -19.18 -26.40
C VAL A 13 2.72 -18.18 -27.56
N ALA A 14 3.34 -18.53 -28.70
CA ALA A 14 3.35 -17.68 -29.88
C ALA A 14 1.96 -17.53 -30.50
N ALA A 15 1.18 -18.60 -30.58
CA ALA A 15 -0.21 -18.56 -31.06
C ALA A 15 -1.11 -17.73 -30.12
N GLY A 16 -0.95 -17.90 -28.80
CA GLY A 16 -1.67 -17.12 -27.81
C GLY A 16 -1.35 -15.62 -27.88
N ALA A 17 -0.08 -15.26 -27.99
CA ALA A 17 0.35 -13.87 -28.16
C ALA A 17 -0.17 -13.27 -29.48
N PHE A 18 -0.16 -14.04 -30.57
CA PHE A 18 -0.66 -13.61 -31.87
C PHE A 18 -2.17 -13.33 -31.85
N LEU A 19 -2.95 -14.17 -31.17
CA LEU A 19 -4.39 -13.94 -30.99
C LEU A 19 -4.68 -12.79 -30.02
N TYR A 20 -3.87 -12.63 -28.97
CA TYR A 20 -4.06 -11.60 -27.95
C TYR A 20 -3.71 -10.18 -28.45
N PHE A 21 -2.66 -10.04 -29.26
CA PHE A 21 -2.24 -8.74 -29.83
C PHE A 21 -3.00 -8.33 -31.11
N GLY A 22 -4.16 -8.95 -31.40
CA GLY A 22 -5.03 -8.56 -32.51
C GLY A 22 -4.61 -9.08 -33.88
N GLY A 23 -3.85 -10.18 -33.95
CA GLY A 23 -3.44 -10.81 -35.22
C GLY A 23 -4.59 -11.38 -36.04
N ALA A 24 -5.74 -11.68 -35.41
CA ALA A 24 -6.93 -12.20 -36.09
C ALA A 24 -7.55 -11.20 -37.10
N GLU A 25 -7.50 -9.90 -36.79
CA GLU A 25 -8.01 -8.81 -37.64
C GLU A 25 -7.20 -8.67 -38.96
N ARG A 26 -5.94 -9.15 -38.99
CA ARG A 26 -5.02 -9.04 -40.13
C ARG A 26 -5.15 -10.17 -41.14
N LEU A 27 -5.84 -11.26 -40.79
CA LEU A 27 -5.99 -12.46 -41.62
C LEU A 27 -7.38 -12.62 -42.24
N GLY A 28 -8.28 -11.64 -42.09
CA GLY A 28 -9.56 -11.62 -42.80
C GLY A 28 -10.48 -12.80 -42.46
N ILE A 29 -10.32 -13.41 -41.28
CA ILE A 29 -11.21 -14.46 -40.79
C ILE A 29 -12.40 -13.76 -40.13
N GLU A 30 -13.38 -13.36 -40.94
CA GLU A 30 -14.69 -12.94 -40.45
C GLU A 30 -15.38 -14.13 -39.79
N LEU A 31 -15.65 -14.03 -38.49
CA LEU A 31 -16.52 -14.99 -37.81
C LEU A 31 -17.96 -14.81 -38.32
N PRO A 32 -18.65 -15.87 -38.77
CA PRO A 32 -19.95 -15.79 -39.46
C PRO A 32 -21.15 -15.48 -38.53
N PHE A 33 -20.91 -14.77 -37.43
CA PHE A 33 -21.94 -14.34 -36.48
C PHE A 33 -21.93 -12.82 -36.34
N GLY A 34 -22.08 -12.12 -37.47
CA GLY A 34 -22.51 -10.73 -37.49
C GLY A 34 -24.04 -10.68 -37.47
N PRO A 35 -24.68 -9.79 -36.69
CA PRO A 35 -26.13 -9.66 -36.71
C PRO A 35 -26.62 -9.25 -38.11
N PRO A 36 -27.78 -9.76 -38.58
CA PRO A 36 -28.29 -9.44 -39.90
C PRO A 36 -28.60 -7.95 -40.00
N GLN A 37 -27.88 -7.23 -40.88
CA GLN A 37 -28.24 -5.87 -41.26
C GLN A 37 -29.45 -5.91 -42.19
N THR A 38 -30.64 -5.73 -41.61
CA THR A 38 -31.84 -5.33 -42.34
C THR A 38 -31.64 -3.93 -42.91
N ALA A 39 -31.64 -3.83 -44.24
CA ALA A 39 -31.72 -2.56 -44.93
C ALA A 39 -33.11 -1.92 -44.70
N ALA A 40 -33.16 -0.76 -44.04
CA ALA A 40 -34.30 0.16 -44.06
C ALA A 40 -33.88 1.59 -43.67
N ALA A 41 -34.13 2.52 -44.60
CA ALA A 41 -34.37 3.97 -44.50
C ALA A 41 -33.32 4.93 -43.86
N PRO A 42 -33.12 6.13 -44.44
CA PRO A 42 -32.27 7.18 -43.89
C PRO A 42 -33.06 7.99 -42.87
N ASP A 43 -33.03 7.59 -41.61
CA ASP A 43 -33.56 8.42 -40.54
C ASP A 43 -32.47 9.40 -40.08
N THR A 44 -32.68 10.65 -40.48
CA THR A 44 -32.03 11.88 -40.05
C THR A 44 -31.51 11.76 -38.61
N GLN A 45 -30.19 11.72 -38.47
CA GLN A 45 -29.52 11.78 -37.17
C GLN A 45 -29.82 13.13 -36.53
N GLY A 46 -30.64 13.13 -35.47
CA GLY A 46 -30.65 14.19 -34.48
C GLY A 46 -29.28 14.20 -33.81
N GLN A 47 -28.44 15.13 -34.24
CA GLN A 47 -27.15 15.44 -33.63
C GLN A 47 -27.43 16.05 -32.25
N ASP A 48 -27.50 15.22 -31.22
CA ASP A 48 -27.36 15.68 -29.84
C ASP A 48 -25.87 15.93 -29.60
N ASP A 49 -25.43 17.14 -29.94
CA ASP A 49 -24.05 17.64 -29.73
C ASP A 49 -23.85 18.01 -28.25
N SER A 50 -24.16 17.06 -27.37
CA SER A 50 -23.75 17.11 -25.97
C SER A 50 -22.32 16.57 -25.91
N ALA A 51 -21.35 17.44 -26.20
CA ALA A 51 -19.93 17.13 -26.07
C ALA A 51 -19.60 16.76 -24.61
N GLU A 52 -19.50 15.46 -24.33
CA GLU A 52 -19.07 14.97 -23.02
C GLU A 52 -17.58 15.30 -22.82
N VAL A 53 -17.31 16.25 -21.92
CA VAL A 53 -15.94 16.62 -21.56
C VAL A 53 -15.40 15.56 -20.60
N PRO A 54 -14.39 14.75 -21.01
CA PRO A 54 -13.84 13.74 -20.11
C PRO A 54 -13.16 14.42 -18.92
N LEU A 55 -13.60 14.07 -17.71
CA LEU A 55 -12.98 14.57 -16.48
C LEU A 55 -11.58 13.98 -16.31
N PRO A 56 -10.59 14.76 -15.85
CA PRO A 56 -9.26 14.25 -15.58
C PRO A 56 -9.29 13.20 -14.46
N PRO A 57 -8.48 12.14 -14.54
CA PRO A 57 -8.43 11.10 -13.52
C PRO A 57 -7.86 11.67 -12.20
N VAL A 58 -8.55 11.41 -11.09
CA VAL A 58 -8.10 11.78 -9.75
C VAL A 58 -7.28 10.63 -9.15
N LEU A 59 -6.03 10.89 -8.80
CA LEU A 59 -5.16 9.93 -8.12
C LEU A 59 -5.52 9.87 -6.63
N ALA A 60 -5.82 8.67 -6.13
CA ALA A 60 -5.99 8.45 -4.70
C ALA A 60 -4.64 8.54 -3.98
N SER A 61 -4.64 9.12 -2.77
CA SER A 61 -3.46 9.08 -1.90
C SER A 61 -3.16 7.63 -1.49
N THR A 62 -1.88 7.27 -1.51
CA THR A 62 -1.37 5.98 -1.06
C THR A 62 -0.77 6.06 0.35
N ASP A 63 -1.05 7.13 1.08
CA ASP A 63 -0.48 7.36 2.40
C ASP A 63 -1.10 6.41 3.43
N VAL A 64 -0.26 5.85 4.30
CA VAL A 64 -0.69 5.01 5.41
C VAL A 64 -0.73 5.86 6.67
N ILE A 65 -1.91 6.02 7.24
CA ILE A 65 -2.11 6.71 8.53
C ILE A 65 -2.04 5.66 9.64
N ALA A 66 -1.15 5.88 10.61
CA ALA A 66 -1.00 5.01 11.76
C ALA A 66 -0.73 5.82 13.03
N ASP A 67 -1.29 5.36 14.15
CA ASP A 67 -1.05 5.93 15.47
C ASP A 67 0.08 5.17 16.19
N ALA A 68 0.92 5.91 16.92
CA ALA A 68 1.99 5.35 17.72
C ALA A 68 2.29 6.19 18.96
N LYS A 69 3.00 5.59 19.91
CA LYS A 69 3.50 6.28 21.11
C LYS A 69 5.02 6.28 21.10
N VAL A 70 5.62 7.45 21.37
CA VAL A 70 7.07 7.56 21.61
C VAL A 70 7.37 7.10 23.03
N VAL A 71 8.34 6.20 23.16
CA VAL A 71 8.83 5.70 24.45
C VAL A 71 10.36 5.76 24.51
N PRO A 72 10.96 5.93 25.70
CA PRO A 72 12.41 5.86 25.86
C PRO A 72 12.97 4.50 25.44
N VAL A 73 14.18 4.50 24.89
CA VAL A 73 14.90 3.25 24.57
C VAL A 73 15.22 2.46 25.84
N GLN A 74 15.52 3.16 26.93
CA GLN A 74 15.78 2.58 28.25
C GLN A 74 15.03 3.39 29.30
N TYR A 75 14.41 2.69 30.24
CA TYR A 75 13.79 3.28 31.42
C TYR A 75 13.98 2.32 32.60
N ALA A 76 13.92 2.87 33.81
CA ALA A 76 13.96 2.08 35.03
C ALA A 76 13.09 2.74 36.08
N ASP A 77 12.30 1.93 36.77
CA ASP A 77 11.64 2.33 38.01
C ASP A 77 12.62 2.14 39.16
N LEU A 78 12.90 3.23 39.87
CA LEU A 78 13.84 3.22 40.98
C LEU A 78 13.12 2.87 42.28
N SER A 79 13.71 1.97 43.04
CA SER A 79 13.26 1.59 44.37
C SER A 79 14.43 1.59 45.34
N MET A 80 14.13 1.73 46.62
CA MET A 80 15.16 1.67 47.65
C MET A 80 15.30 0.25 48.21
N PRO A 81 16.53 -0.19 48.53
CA PRO A 81 16.76 -1.52 49.10
C PRO A 81 16.26 -1.66 50.53
N THR A 82 15.95 -0.55 51.21
CA THR A 82 15.46 -0.51 52.59
C THR A 82 14.17 0.30 52.67
N SER A 83 13.28 -0.09 53.57
CA SER A 83 12.11 0.73 53.92
C SER A 83 12.52 1.97 54.72
N GLY A 84 11.81 3.08 54.52
CA GLY A 84 12.04 4.32 55.26
C GLY A 84 11.17 5.47 54.76
N ILE A 85 11.29 6.62 55.41
CA ILE A 85 10.62 7.87 55.01
C ILE A 85 11.61 8.69 54.18
N VAL A 86 11.17 9.19 53.02
CA VAL A 86 11.99 10.09 52.19
C VAL A 86 12.20 11.41 52.95
N ASP A 87 13.47 11.80 53.09
CA ASP A 87 13.85 13.06 53.74
C ASP A 87 14.00 14.17 52.70
N GLU A 88 14.78 13.90 51.65
CA GLU A 88 15.06 14.87 50.59
C GLU A 88 15.15 14.21 49.20
N VAL A 89 14.74 14.98 48.19
CA VAL A 89 14.93 14.67 46.76
C VAL A 89 15.87 15.72 46.18
N LEU A 90 17.02 15.29 45.68
CA LEU A 90 18.13 16.17 45.30
C LEU A 90 18.13 16.54 43.82
N VAL A 91 17.26 15.95 43.01
CA VAL A 91 17.19 16.14 41.57
C VAL A 91 15.77 16.51 41.16
N ALA A 92 15.64 17.52 40.29
CA ALA A 92 14.38 17.93 39.72
C ALA A 92 14.00 17.09 38.49
N GLU A 93 12.73 17.10 38.13
CA GLU A 93 12.25 16.45 36.91
C GLU A 93 12.96 16.99 35.66
N GLY A 94 13.31 16.09 34.74
CA GLY A 94 14.13 16.41 33.57
C GLY A 94 15.61 16.67 33.86
N GLY A 95 16.03 16.56 35.13
CA GLY A 95 17.42 16.64 35.54
C GLY A 95 18.27 15.51 34.95
N GLN A 96 19.49 15.84 34.54
CA GLN A 96 20.47 14.85 34.12
C GLN A 96 21.25 14.33 35.33
N VAL A 97 21.51 13.03 35.33
CA VAL A 97 22.24 12.35 36.40
C VAL A 97 23.27 11.40 35.80
N GLN A 98 24.31 11.10 36.57
CA GLN A 98 25.33 10.11 36.26
C GLN A 98 25.19 8.88 37.16
N ALA A 99 25.83 7.78 36.76
CA ALA A 99 25.84 6.58 37.58
C ALA A 99 26.53 6.84 38.92
N GLY A 100 25.82 6.55 40.02
CA GLY A 100 26.29 6.77 41.38
C GLY A 100 25.88 8.10 42.00
N ASP A 101 25.23 8.99 41.25
CA ASP A 101 24.70 10.23 41.81
C ASP A 101 23.61 9.94 42.84
N VAL A 102 23.64 10.67 43.96
CA VAL A 102 22.61 10.58 45.00
C VAL A 102 21.44 11.48 44.59
N ILE A 103 20.31 10.85 44.25
CA ILE A 103 19.11 11.56 43.80
C ILE A 103 18.05 11.71 44.89
N VAL A 104 18.12 10.91 45.95
CA VAL A 104 17.15 10.87 47.06
C VAL A 104 17.81 10.35 48.34
N ARG A 105 17.37 10.83 49.51
CA ARG A 105 17.79 10.29 50.83
C ARG A 105 16.61 9.91 51.70
N LEU A 106 16.87 8.96 52.59
CA LEU A 106 15.95 8.56 53.65
C LEU A 106 16.30 9.23 54.97
N GLN A 107 15.29 9.40 55.81
CA GLN A 107 15.45 9.84 57.19
C GLN A 107 16.28 8.82 57.98
N ASN A 108 17.27 9.31 58.72
CA ASN A 108 18.06 8.48 59.61
C ASN A 108 17.45 8.54 61.02
N VAL A 109 16.65 7.54 61.37
CA VAL A 109 16.14 7.37 62.73
C VAL A 109 17.18 6.59 63.52
N ARG A 110 18.02 7.33 64.25
CA ARG A 110 19.10 6.76 65.06
C ARG A 110 18.62 6.36 66.45
#